data_AF-A0A6J5YQX0-F1
#
_entry.id   AF-A0A6J5YQX0-F1
#
_cell.length_a   1.000
_cell.length_b   1.000
_cell.length_c   1.000
_cell.angle_alpha   90.00
_cell.angle_beta   90.00
_cell.angle_gamma   90.00
#
_symmetry.space_group_name_H-M   'P 1'
#
loop_
_entity.id
_entity.type
_entity.pdbx_description
1 polymer ?
#
loop_
_entity_poly.entity_id
_entity_poly.type
_entity_poly.pdbx_seq_one_letter_code
_entity_poly.pdbx_strand_id
1 'polypeptide(L)'
;MTRDITITSRELSPFEQLVLGLLCEGKTNSAIARETNHTEKVIENTISRSAKAFGISSDEDTNIRVLLALAFRTHFGDAAFDRLGVPCSHFEVNGEGQPICNREVH
;
A
#
# COMPACT_ATOMS: atom_id res chain seq x y z
N MET A 1 -19.04 8.32 -8.78
CA MET A 1 -17.89 9.24 -8.88
C MET A 1 -16.63 8.41 -8.73
N THR A 2 -15.80 8.31 -9.78
CA THR A 2 -14.49 7.67 -9.69
C THR A 2 -13.60 8.54 -8.81
N ARG A 3 -13.23 8.06 -7.62
CA ARG A 3 -12.26 8.75 -6.78
C ARG A 3 -10.88 8.35 -7.29
N ASP A 4 -10.10 9.30 -7.79
CA ASP A 4 -8.70 9.08 -8.19
C ASP A 4 -7.82 8.87 -6.94
N ILE A 5 -7.98 7.71 -6.30
CA ILE A 5 -7.22 7.28 -5.12
C ILE A 5 -5.82 6.74 -5.49
N THR A 6 -5.49 6.74 -6.78
CA THR A 6 -4.27 6.18 -7.38
C THR A 6 -3.24 7.25 -7.73
N ILE A 7 -3.34 8.46 -7.17
CA ILE A 7 -2.30 9.50 -7.28
C ILE A 7 -1.96 10.01 -5.87
N THR A 8 -0.73 9.79 -5.41
CA THR A 8 -0.27 10.35 -4.13
C THR A 8 0.01 11.83 -4.32
N SER A 9 -0.57 12.70 -3.49
CA SER A 9 -0.29 14.14 -3.50
C SER A 9 1.11 14.51 -2.99
N ARG A 10 1.77 13.58 -2.28
CA ARG A 10 3.14 13.72 -1.77
C ARG A 10 3.77 12.35 -1.53
N GLU A 11 5.09 12.33 -1.42
CA GLU A 11 5.83 11.15 -0.98
C GLU A 11 5.50 10.76 0.47
N LEU A 12 5.50 9.45 0.72
CA LEU A 12 5.33 8.87 2.04
C LEU A 12 6.68 8.74 2.74
N SER A 13 6.74 9.12 4.01
CA SER A 13 7.92 8.89 4.85
C SER A 13 8.19 7.39 5.04
N PRO A 14 9.44 6.98 5.37
CA PRO A 14 9.76 5.58 5.63
C PRO A 14 8.87 4.95 6.71
N PHE A 15 8.51 5.73 7.73
CA PHE A 15 7.61 5.27 8.79
C PHE A 15 6.17 5.08 8.29
N GLU A 16 5.67 5.96 7.43
CA GLU A 16 4.37 5.77 6.79
C GLU A 16 4.36 4.51 5.91
N GLN A 17 5.39 4.29 5.10
CA GLN A 17 5.50 3.08 4.27
C GLN A 17 5.51 1.81 5.11
N LEU A 18 6.25 1.80 6.23
CA LEU A 18 6.25 0.68 7.18
C LEU A 18 4.86 0.41 7.76
N VAL A 19 4.19 1.45 8.28
CA VAL A 19 2.85 1.33 8.87
C VAL A 19 1.83 0.85 7.85
N LEU A 20 1.87 1.36 6.61
CA LEU A 20 0.96 0.95 5.54
C LEU A 20 1.24 -0.47 5.04
N GLY A 21 2.50 -0.90 5.02
CA GLY A 21 2.86 -2.30 4.74
C GLY A 21 2.24 -3.25 5.77
N LEU A 22 2.37 -2.96 7.06
CA LEU A 22 1.77 -3.76 8.13
C LEU A 22 0.24 -3.70 8.12
N LEU A 23 -0.34 -2.54 7.77
CA LEU A 23 -1.77 -2.40 7.56
C LEU A 23 -2.25 -3.29 6.41
N CYS A 24 -1.49 -3.39 5.33
CA CYS A 24 -1.77 -4.27 4.20
C CYS A 24 -1.70 -5.76 4.57
N GLU A 25 -0.92 -6.14 5.60
CA GLU A 25 -0.94 -7.49 6.16
C GLU A 25 -2.19 -7.76 7.04
N GLY A 26 -3.07 -6.77 7.21
CA GLY A 26 -4.30 -6.89 8.01
C GLY A 26 -4.12 -6.65 9.51
N LYS A 27 -2.96 -6.16 9.96
CA LYS A 27 -2.66 -5.93 11.38
C LYS A 27 -3.49 -4.77 11.96
N THR A 28 -4.02 -4.94 13.18
CA THR A 28 -4.74 -3.89 13.91
C THR A 28 -3.79 -2.75 14.34
N ASN A 29 -4.33 -1.59 14.73
CA ASN A 29 -3.51 -0.48 15.27
C ASN A 29 -2.65 -0.93 16.45
N SER A 30 -3.21 -1.73 17.36
CA SER A 30 -2.51 -2.32 18.50
C SER A 30 -1.37 -3.27 18.11
N ALA A 31 -1.58 -4.11 17.09
CA ALA A 31 -0.53 -5.01 16.58
C ALA A 31 0.61 -4.22 15.93
N ILE A 32 0.30 -3.24 15.08
CA ILE A 32 1.29 -2.36 14.44
C ILE A 32 2.06 -1.56 15.51
N ALA A 33 1.36 -1.00 16.49
CA ALA A 33 1.95 -0.24 17.58
C ALA A 33 2.97 -1.09 18.36
N ARG A 34 2.61 -2.33 18.69
CA ARG A 34 3.51 -3.28 19.36
C ARG A 34 4.75 -3.62 18.52
N GLU A 35 4.58 -3.86 17.22
CA GLU A 35 5.66 -4.26 16.32
C GLU A 35 6.63 -3.12 16.02
N THR A 36 6.12 -1.90 15.93
CA THR A 36 6.91 -0.68 15.67
C THR A 36 7.42 0.02 16.94
N ASN A 37 7.10 -0.52 18.12
CA ASN A 37 7.44 0.07 19.42
C ASN A 37 6.92 1.52 19.58
N HIS A 38 5.67 1.74 19.18
CA HIS A 38 4.97 3.02 19.29
C HIS A 38 3.60 2.85 19.95
N THR A 39 2.89 3.95 20.19
CA THR A 39 1.53 3.91 20.74
C THR A 39 0.48 3.76 19.63
N GLU A 40 -0.69 3.20 19.97
CA GLU A 40 -1.82 3.12 19.03
C GLU A 40 -2.21 4.48 18.47
N LYS A 41 -2.08 5.54 19.29
CA LYS A 41 -2.40 6.90 18.85
C LYS A 41 -1.45 7.39 17.76
N VAL A 42 -0.16 7.03 17.83
CA VAL A 42 0.80 7.35 16.76
C VAL A 42 0.38 6.64 15.47
N ILE A 43 -0.03 5.38 15.55
CA ILE A 43 -0.47 4.60 14.38
C ILE A 43 -1.74 5.20 13.75
N GLU A 44 -2.75 5.55 14.55
CA GLU A 44 -3.96 6.24 14.09
C GLU A 44 -3.64 7.54 13.35
N ASN A 45 -2.78 8.37 13.95
CA ASN A 45 -2.39 9.65 13.37
C ASN A 45 -1.62 9.46 12.06
N THR A 46 -0.76 8.44 11.97
CA THR A 46 -0.04 8.09 10.76
C THR A 46 -1.00 7.63 9.66
N ILE A 47 -1.91 6.70 9.95
CA ILE A 47 -2.95 6.25 9.00
C ILE A 47 -3.77 7.44 8.49
N SER A 48 -4.18 8.33 9.39
CA SER A 48 -4.98 9.51 9.05
C SER A 48 -4.21 10.49 8.14
N ARG A 49 -2.91 10.69 8.39
CA ARG A 49 -2.05 11.53 7.54
C ARG A 49 -1.77 10.90 6.18
N SER A 50 -1.58 9.58 6.14
CA SER A 50 -1.37 8.86 4.89
C SER A 50 -2.64 8.83 4.04
N ALA A 51 -3.82 8.63 4.64
CA ALA A 51 -5.11 8.72 3.93
C ALA A 51 -5.27 10.06 3.20
N LYS A 52 -4.93 11.17 3.86
CA LYS A 52 -4.93 12.50 3.23
C LYS A 52 -3.96 12.60 2.05
N ALA A 53 -2.79 11.93 2.12
CA ALA A 53 -1.83 11.90 1.03
C ALA A 53 -2.41 11.25 -0.24
N PHE A 54 -3.30 10.27 -0.11
CA PHE A 54 -4.03 9.63 -1.21
C PHE A 54 -5.39 10.27 -1.53
N GLY A 55 -5.70 11.46 -0.96
CA GLY A 55 -7.00 12.12 -1.18
C GLY A 55 -8.20 11.36 -0.58
N ILE A 56 -7.96 10.42 0.34
CA ILE A 56 -9.00 9.62 0.98
C ILE A 56 -9.59 10.44 2.14
N SER A 57 -10.90 10.66 2.08
CA SER A 57 -11.67 11.30 3.15
C SER A 57 -12.45 10.25 3.92
N SER A 58 -12.63 10.47 5.22
CA SER A 58 -13.52 9.69 6.07
C SER A 58 -14.97 10.10 5.80
N ASP A 59 -15.83 9.17 5.41
CA ASP A 59 -17.29 9.32 5.50
C ASP A 59 -17.85 8.16 6.36
N GLU A 60 -19.10 8.26 6.81
CA GLU A 60 -19.70 7.31 7.76
C GLU A 60 -19.79 5.87 7.21
N ASP A 61 -19.81 5.71 5.88
CA ASP A 61 -19.97 4.43 5.22
C ASP A 61 -18.63 3.80 4.78
N THR A 62 -17.53 4.57 4.81
CA THR A 62 -16.26 4.17 4.21
C THR A 62 -15.21 3.76 5.25
N ASN A 63 -14.77 2.50 5.18
CA ASN A 63 -13.63 2.04 5.93
C ASN A 63 -12.30 2.53 5.30
N ILE A 64 -11.77 3.61 5.87
CA ILE A 64 -10.52 4.25 5.43
C ILE A 64 -9.37 3.26 5.28
N ARG A 65 -9.26 2.26 6.19
CA ARG A 65 -8.15 1.30 6.14
C ARG A 65 -8.20 0.44 4.89
N VAL A 66 -9.39 0.05 4.43
CA VAL A 66 -9.56 -0.74 3.20
C VAL A 66 -9.15 0.08 1.98
N LEU A 67 -9.65 1.32 1.87
CA LEU A 67 -9.28 2.20 0.75
C LEU A 67 -7.78 2.53 0.75
N LEU A 68 -7.21 2.76 1.94
CA LEU A 68 -5.80 3.07 2.08
C LEU A 68 -4.91 1.88 1.71
N ALA A 69 -5.31 0.65 2.08
CA ALA A 69 -4.61 -0.56 1.65
C ALA A 69 -4.65 -0.72 0.12
N LEU A 70 -5.81 -0.48 -0.49
CA LEU A 70 -5.98 -0.57 -1.94
C LEU A 70 -5.13 0.48 -2.67
N ALA A 71 -5.18 1.74 -2.22
CA ALA A 71 -4.39 2.83 -2.78
C ALA A 71 -2.89 2.54 -2.66
N PHE A 72 -2.43 2.17 -1.46
CA PHE A 72 -1.02 1.86 -1.21
C PHE A 72 -0.51 0.72 -2.10
N ARG A 73 -1.24 -0.40 -2.19
CA ARG A 73 -0.87 -1.54 -3.03
C ARG A 73 -0.90 -1.22 -4.53
N THR A 74 -1.83 -0.37 -4.97
CA THR A 74 -1.89 0.06 -6.37
C THR A 74 -0.68 0.92 -6.74
N HIS A 75 -0.23 1.77 -5.81
CA HIS A 75 0.90 2.65 -6.01
C HIS A 75 2.26 1.96 -5.92
N PHE A 76 2.49 1.20 -4.85
CA PHE A 76 3.80 0.65 -4.52
C PHE A 76 3.93 -0.83 -4.92
N GLY A 77 2.88 -1.42 -5.48
CA GLY A 77 2.78 -2.86 -5.65
C GLY A 77 2.40 -3.55 -4.34
N ASP A 78 2.17 -4.84 -4.41
CA ASP A 78 1.85 -5.65 -3.25
C ASP A 78 2.93 -6.70 -3.04
N ALA A 79 3.84 -6.40 -2.10
CA ALA A 79 4.94 -7.27 -1.71
C ALA A 79 4.46 -8.64 -1.19
N ALA A 80 3.18 -8.81 -0.85
CA ALA A 80 2.63 -10.12 -0.54
C ALA A 80 2.61 -11.05 -1.77
N PHE A 81 2.41 -10.52 -2.99
CA PHE A 81 2.55 -11.31 -4.21
C PHE A 81 4.00 -11.71 -4.47
N ASP A 82 4.96 -10.84 -4.17
CA ASP A 82 6.39 -11.18 -4.28
C ASP A 82 6.74 -12.35 -3.35
N ARG A 83 6.17 -12.39 -2.13
CA ARG A 83 6.35 -13.49 -1.16
C ARG A 83 5.69 -14.80 -1.58
N LEU A 84 4.67 -14.76 -2.44
CA LEU A 84 4.00 -15.96 -2.98
C LEU A 84 4.84 -16.64 -4.08
N GLY A 85 5.91 -16.00 -4.56
CA GLY A 85 6.75 -16.54 -5.64
C GLY A 85 5.99 -16.73 -6.96
N VAL A 86 4.81 -16.10 -7.09
CA VAL A 86 4.00 -16.15 -8.30
C VAL A 86 4.54 -15.13 -9.30
N PRO A 87 4.68 -15.50 -10.58
CA PRO A 87 5.05 -14.54 -11.61
C PRO A 87 4.04 -13.38 -11.60
N CYS A 88 4.54 -12.14 -11.64
CA CYS A 88 3.65 -10.99 -11.78
C CYS A 88 2.85 -11.11 -13.09
N SER A 89 1.67 -10.48 -13.17
CA SER A 89 0.83 -10.52 -14.38
C SER A 89 1.49 -9.95 -15.64
N HIS A 90 2.61 -9.23 -15.49
CA HIS A 90 3.41 -8.66 -16.57
C HIS A 90 4.60 -9.55 -16.96
N PHE A 91 4.72 -10.73 -16.35
CA PHE A 91 5.77 -11.69 -16.65
C PHE A 91 5.52 -12.29 -18.03
N GLU A 92 6.48 -12.09 -18.92
CA GLU A 92 6.53 -12.74 -20.22
C GLU A 92 7.92 -13.34 -20.44
N VAL A 93 8.01 -14.30 -21.35
CA VAL A 93 9.29 -14.84 -21.83
C VAL A 93 9.50 -14.26 -23.23
N ASN A 94 10.60 -13.54 -23.43
CA ASN A 94 10.91 -12.98 -24.74
C ASN A 94 11.28 -14.09 -25.75
N GLY A 95 11.43 -13.74 -27.03
CA GLY A 95 11.79 -14.69 -28.09
C GLY A 95 13.14 -15.39 -27.91
N GLU A 96 13.97 -14.95 -26.96
CA GLU A 96 15.28 -15.52 -26.62
C GLU A 96 15.23 -16.41 -25.36
N GLY A 97 14.04 -16.61 -24.77
CA GLY A 97 13.86 -17.44 -23.58
C GLY A 97 14.16 -16.74 -22.26
N GLN A 98 14.35 -15.41 -22.26
CA GLN A 98 14.64 -14.64 -21.05
C GLN A 98 13.36 -14.13 -20.38
N PRO A 99 13.28 -14.16 -19.03
CA PRO A 99 12.17 -13.58 -18.30
C PRO A 99 12.20 -12.05 -18.39
N ILE A 100 11.09 -11.45 -18.82
CA ILE A 100 10.89 -10.00 -18.90
C ILE A 100 9.68 -9.57 -18.08
N CYS A 101 9.72 -8.37 -17.52
CA CYS A 101 8.59 -7.74 -16.83
C CYS A 101 8.15 -6.50 -17.61
N ASN A 102 6.97 -6.55 -18.24
CA ASN A 102 6.45 -5.42 -19.04
C ASN A 102 6.06 -4.18 -18.22
N ARG A 103 6.33 -4.16 -16.90
CA ARG A 103 6.14 -2.97 -16.05
C ARG A 103 7.22 -1.91 -16.30
N GLU A 104 8.38 -2.27 -16.84
CA GLU A 104 9.54 -1.38 -17.04
C GLU A 104 9.83 -1.04 -18.52
N VAL A 105 8.93 -1.38 -19.44
CA VAL A 105 9.12 -1.03 -20.86
C VAL A 105 8.77 0.46 -21.04
N HIS A 106 9.79 1.30 -20.90
CA HIS A 106 9.81 2.69 -21.34
C HIS A 106 10.17 2.81 -22.82
#